data_AF-A0A1D2N0B4-F1
#
_entry.id   AF-A0A1D2N0B4-F1
#
_cell.length_a   1.000
_cell.length_b   1.000
_cell.length_c   1.000
_cell.angle_alpha   90.00
_cell.angle_beta   90.00
_cell.angle_gamma   90.00
#
_symmetry.space_group_name_H-M   'P 1'
#
loop_
_entity.id
_entity.type
_entity.pdbx_description
1 polymer ?
#
loop_
_entity_poly.entity_id
_entity_poly.type
_entity_poly.pdbx_seq_one_letter_code
_entity_poly.pdbx_strand_id
1 'polypeptide(L)'
;MEFKVRKESQTLMEKTFNTYERRGCVRTYQLGSMLKAMRPDLNIEQTQLEAIAAEFDTSREGKFDLDTFNKIAIRFLVKQARRESDSFIHKHEIYLSDFADN
;
A
#
# COMPACT_ATOMS: atom_id res chain seq x y z
N MET A 1 17.02 -2.95 -5.32
CA MET A 1 16.50 -1.66 -4.78
C MET A 1 15.39 -1.83 -3.73
N GLU A 2 14.90 -3.05 -3.46
CA GLU A 2 13.72 -3.29 -2.61
C GLU A 2 13.91 -3.09 -1.09
N PHE A 3 15.16 -3.06 -0.59
CA PHE A 3 15.43 -2.91 0.85
C PHE A 3 15.41 -1.47 1.35
N LYS A 4 15.61 -0.47 0.48
CA LYS A 4 15.67 0.94 0.89
C LYS A 4 14.28 1.52 1.19
N VAL A 5 13.28 1.07 0.43
CA VAL A 5 11.86 1.41 0.65
C VAL A 5 11.41 0.99 2.06
N ARG A 6 11.89 -0.14 2.59
CA ARG A 6 11.43 -0.65 3.90
C ARG A 6 11.85 0.20 5.09
N LYS A 7 13.10 0.68 5.13
CA LYS A 7 13.60 1.49 6.27
C LYS A 7 13.08 2.92 6.25
N GLU A 8 13.08 3.58 5.10
CA GLU A 8 12.59 4.97 5.02
C GLU A 8 11.07 5.05 5.22
N SER A 9 10.34 4.04 4.75
CA SER A 9 8.89 3.98 5.00
C SER A 9 8.58 3.77 6.47
N GLN A 10 9.35 2.97 7.22
CA GLN A 10 9.08 2.74 8.64
C GLN A 10 9.21 4.02 9.48
N THR A 11 10.30 4.78 9.31
CA THR A 11 10.48 6.05 10.04
C THR A 11 9.42 7.09 9.65
N LEU A 12 9.02 7.13 8.38
CA LEU A 12 7.96 8.02 7.92
C LEU A 12 6.57 7.57 8.42
N MET A 13 6.36 6.25 8.54
CA MET A 13 5.19 5.62 9.15
C MET A 13 5.05 6.04 10.60
N GLU A 14 6.11 5.91 11.38
CA GLU A 14 6.15 6.33 12.78
C GLU A 14 5.93 7.84 12.92
N LYS A 15 6.60 8.68 12.12
CA LYS A 15 6.42 10.14 12.17
C LYS A 15 5.00 10.58 11.83
N THR A 16 4.42 10.02 10.77
CA THR A 16 3.07 10.39 10.36
C THR A 16 2.05 9.84 11.35
N PHE A 17 2.24 8.62 11.85
CA PHE A 17 1.42 8.07 12.92
C PHE A 17 1.46 9.01 14.13
N ASN A 18 2.64 9.38 14.63
CA ASN A 18 2.78 10.33 15.74
C ASN A 18 2.20 11.73 15.46
N THR A 19 2.08 12.13 14.20
CA THR A 19 1.49 13.42 13.81
C THR A 19 -0.04 13.38 13.83
N TYR A 20 -0.63 12.26 13.45
CA TYR A 20 -2.08 12.09 13.37
C TYR A 20 -2.70 11.44 14.62
N GLU A 21 -1.90 10.71 15.37
CA GLU A 21 -2.27 9.99 16.57
C GLU A 21 -2.16 10.94 17.78
N ARG A 22 -3.27 11.02 18.55
CA ARG A 22 -3.38 11.87 19.74
C ARG A 22 -3.76 11.09 21.02
N ARG A 23 -3.99 9.78 20.93
CA ARG A 23 -4.60 8.89 21.93
C ARG A 23 -4.15 7.39 21.93
N GLY A 24 -3.13 7.01 21.18
CA GLY A 24 -2.63 5.65 20.98
C GLY A 24 -3.16 4.92 19.73
N CYS A 25 -4.23 5.39 19.09
CA CYS A 25 -4.91 4.65 18.02
C CYS A 25 -5.37 5.56 16.87
N VAL A 26 -5.39 5.01 15.65
CA VAL A 26 -5.88 5.68 14.44
C VAL A 26 -7.11 4.97 13.89
N ARG A 27 -7.96 5.68 13.14
CA ARG A 27 -9.17 5.08 12.51
C ARG A 27 -8.95 4.81 11.02
N THR A 28 -9.81 3.97 10.43
CA THR A 28 -9.74 3.61 9.00
C THR A 28 -9.68 4.82 8.07
N TYR A 29 -10.51 5.84 8.32
CA TYR A 29 -10.52 7.07 7.53
C TYR A 29 -9.22 7.87 7.63
N GLN A 30 -8.48 7.73 8.73
CA GLN A 30 -7.19 8.39 8.93
C GLN A 30 -6.06 7.63 8.24
N LEU A 31 -6.13 6.29 8.16
CA LEU A 31 -5.13 5.47 7.46
C LEU A 31 -4.90 5.98 6.03
N GLY A 32 -5.97 6.30 5.30
CA GLY A 32 -5.86 6.81 3.93
C GLY A 32 -5.17 8.16 3.84
N SER A 33 -5.48 9.05 4.79
CA SER A 33 -4.82 10.36 4.87
C SER A 33 -3.34 10.23 5.22
N MET A 34 -2.97 9.32 6.13
CA MET A 34 -1.59 9.06 6.52
C MET A 34 -0.77 8.46 5.38
N LEU A 35 -1.31 7.43 4.71
CA LEU A 35 -0.66 6.80 3.56
C LEU A 35 -0.42 7.81 2.44
N LYS A 36 -1.39 8.69 2.18
CA LYS A 36 -1.26 9.77 1.19
C LYS A 36 -0.25 10.84 1.60
N ALA A 37 -0.13 11.14 2.90
CA ALA A 37 0.88 12.04 3.42
C ALA A 37 2.31 11.49 3.27
N MET A 38 2.48 10.16 3.34
CA MET A 38 3.78 9.50 3.12
C MET A 38 4.16 9.40 1.66
N ARG A 39 3.18 9.08 0.81
CA ARG A 39 3.36 8.77 -0.60
C ARG A 39 2.19 9.36 -1.39
N PRO A 40 2.22 10.66 -1.71
CA PRO A 40 1.19 11.28 -2.53
C PRO A 40 1.15 10.70 -3.95
N ASP A 41 2.28 10.18 -4.44
CA ASP A 41 2.42 9.50 -5.73
C ASP A 41 1.80 8.09 -5.77
N LEU A 42 1.48 7.50 -4.61
CA LEU A 42 0.85 6.19 -4.58
C LEU A 42 -0.65 6.36 -4.80
N ASN A 43 -1.18 5.69 -5.84
CA ASN A 43 -2.60 5.76 -6.14
C ASN A 43 -3.41 4.91 -5.15
N ILE A 44 -3.75 5.49 -4.00
CA ILE A 44 -4.45 4.80 -2.92
C ILE A 44 -5.95 4.79 -3.22
N GLU A 45 -6.46 3.64 -3.65
CA GLU A 45 -7.91 3.43 -3.77
C GLU A 45 -8.52 3.23 -2.38
N GLN A 46 -9.40 4.13 -1.96
CA GLN A 46 -10.02 4.13 -0.64
C GLN A 46 -10.78 2.81 -0.37
N THR A 47 -11.48 2.29 -1.37
CA THR A 47 -12.18 1.00 -1.32
C THR A 47 -11.23 -0.17 -1.06
N GLN A 48 -10.05 -0.19 -1.71
CA GLN A 48 -9.04 -1.23 -1.45
C GLN A 48 -8.46 -1.12 -0.05
N LEU A 49 -8.19 0.12 0.39
CA LEU A 49 -7.66 0.35 1.72
C LEU A 49 -8.65 -0.06 2.80
N GLU A 50 -9.94 0.26 2.64
CA GLU A 50 -11.00 -0.15 3.54
C GLU A 50 -11.19 -1.67 3.56
N ALA A 51 -11.11 -2.33 2.39
CA ALA A 51 -11.16 -3.79 2.32
C ALA A 51 -10.01 -4.44 3.10
N ILE A 52 -8.78 -3.97 2.89
CA ILE A 52 -7.61 -4.48 3.61
C ILE A 52 -7.71 -4.13 5.10
N ALA A 53 -8.10 -2.89 5.45
CA ALA A 53 -8.25 -2.50 6.84
C ALA A 53 -9.33 -3.34 7.55
N ALA A 54 -10.43 -3.67 6.88
CA ALA A 54 -11.47 -4.54 7.40
C ALA A 54 -10.99 -5.99 7.60
N GLU A 55 -10.10 -6.50 6.74
CA GLU A 55 -9.45 -7.80 6.94
C GLU A 55 -8.55 -7.82 8.19
N PHE A 56 -7.91 -6.68 8.51
CA PHE A 56 -7.04 -6.54 9.69
C PHE A 56 -7.78 -6.07 10.96
N ASP A 57 -9.01 -5.56 10.84
CA ASP A 57 -9.85 -5.09 11.96
C ASP A 57 -10.63 -6.25 12.59
N THR A 58 -9.91 -7.22 13.16
CA THR A 58 -10.51 -8.40 13.82
C THR A 58 -11.37 -8.01 15.03
N SER A 59 -11.05 -6.88 15.67
CA SER A 59 -11.77 -6.37 16.84
C SER A 59 -13.08 -5.63 16.47
N ARG A 60 -13.29 -5.29 15.19
CA ARG A 60 -14.36 -4.38 14.72
C ARG A 60 -14.46 -3.08 15.51
N GLU A 61 -13.36 -2.67 16.13
CA GLU A 61 -13.32 -1.50 17.00
C GLU A 61 -13.07 -0.23 16.18
N GLY A 62 -12.64 -0.40 14.91
CA GLY A 62 -12.27 0.71 14.03
C GLY A 62 -11.06 1.49 14.55
N LYS A 63 -10.22 0.84 15.36
CA LYS A 63 -8.99 1.38 15.96
C LYS A 63 -7.82 0.52 15.52
N PHE A 64 -6.79 1.17 14.99
CA PHE A 64 -5.58 0.55 14.52
C PHE A 64 -4.40 1.10 15.30
N ASP A 65 -3.62 0.21 15.90
CA ASP A 65 -2.31 0.52 16.47
C ASP A 65 -1.26 0.70 15.37
N LEU A 66 -0.10 1.23 15.77
CA LEU A 66 1.05 1.41 14.88
C LEU A 66 1.46 0.11 14.17
N ASP A 67 1.43 -1.03 14.88
CA ASP A 67 1.76 -2.34 14.30
C ASP A 67 0.78 -2.75 13.19
N THR A 68 -0.53 -2.61 13.45
CA THR A 68 -1.58 -2.92 12.48
C THR A 68 -1.52 -1.97 11.29
N PHE A 69 -1.29 -0.67 11.54
CA PHE A 69 -1.06 0.30 10.49
C PHE A 69 0.13 -0.07 9.61
N ASN A 70 1.27 -0.42 10.21
CA ASN A 70 2.48 -0.80 9.47
C ASN A 70 2.22 -2.04 8.60
N LYS A 71 1.50 -3.04 9.12
CA LYS A 71 1.08 -4.23 8.35
C LYS A 71 0.20 -3.87 7.15
N ILE A 72 -0.81 -3.02 7.34
CA ILE A 72 -1.70 -2.56 6.25
C ILE A 72 -0.89 -1.81 5.20
N ALA A 73 -0.05 -0.87 5.62
CA ALA A 73 0.73 -0.05 4.71
C ALA A 73 1.77 -0.87 3.91
N ILE A 74 2.46 -1.81 4.56
CA ILE A 74 3.36 -2.75 3.88
C ILE A 74 2.59 -3.61 2.88
N ARG A 75 1.45 -4.19 3.29
CA ARG A 75 0.62 -5.02 2.40
C ARG A 75 0.14 -4.23 1.19
N PHE A 76 -0.26 -2.97 1.39
CA PHE A 76 -0.70 -2.07 0.33
C PHE A 76 0.42 -1.73 -0.64
N LEU A 77 1.60 -1.34 -0.14
CA LEU A 77 2.78 -1.05 -0.95
C LEU A 77 3.24 -2.27 -1.77
N VAL A 78 3.27 -3.46 -1.18
CA VAL A 78 3.65 -4.69 -1.87
C VAL A 78 2.62 -5.07 -2.94
N LYS A 79 1.32 -4.93 -2.65
CA LYS A 79 0.25 -5.23 -3.62
C LYS A 79 0.32 -4.29 -4.83
N GLN A 80 0.57 -3.00 -4.62
CA GLN A 80 0.74 -2.01 -5.68
C GLN A 80 2.01 -2.28 -6.51
N ALA A 81 3.15 -2.55 -5.87
CA ALA A 81 4.39 -2.88 -6.57
C ALA A 81 4.26 -4.12 -7.45
N ARG A 82 3.53 -5.15 -6.99
CA ARG A 82 3.24 -6.33 -7.82
C ARG A 82 2.30 -6.01 -8.98
N ARG A 83 1.30 -5.15 -8.79
CA ARG A 83 0.38 -4.73 -9.85
C ARG A 83 1.09 -3.94 -10.95
N GLU A 84 2.00 -3.04 -10.59
CA GLU A 84 2.84 -2.36 -11.57
C GLU A 84 3.72 -3.35 -12.32
N SER A 85 4.38 -4.27 -11.62
CA SER A 85 5.25 -5.27 -12.26
C SER A 85 4.48 -6.24 -13.19
N ASP A 86 3.24 -6.60 -12.83
CA ASP A 86 2.37 -7.45 -13.65
C ASP A 86 1.93 -6.75 -14.96
N SER A 87 1.72 -5.43 -14.89
CA SER A 87 1.40 -4.62 -16.07
C SER A 87 2.52 -4.56 -17.11
N PHE A 88 3.77 -4.85 -16.75
CA PHE A 88 4.88 -4.94 -17.71
C PHE A 88 4.94 -6.30 -18.43
N ILE A 89 4.41 -7.37 -17.82
CA ILE A 89 4.42 -8.71 -18.43
C ILE A 89 3.31 -8.87 -19.48
N HIS A 90 2.19 -8.17 -19.33
CA HIS A 90 1.06 -8.26 -20.27
C HIS A 90 1.24 -7.52 -21.62
N LYS A 91 2.42 -6.98 -21.93
CA LYS A 91 2.70 -6.33 -23.24
C LYS A 91 3.72 -7.05 -24.12
N HIS A 92 4.28 -8.18 -23.70
CA HIS A 92 5.34 -8.87 -24.45
C HIS A 92 4.91 -10.24 -24.99
N GLU A 93 3.71 -10.34 -25.59
CA GLU A 93 3.33 -11.55 -26.35
C GLU A 93 2.49 -11.22 -27.60
N ILE A 94 2.70 -10.05 -28.21
CA ILE A 94 2.16 -9.75 -29.54
C ILE A 94 3.29 -9.22 -30.41
N TYR A 95 4.27 -10.07 -30.70
CA TYR A 95 5.20 -9.91 -31.83
C TYR A 95 5.80 -11.29 -32.18
N LEU A 96 4.94 -12.28 -32.42
CA LEU A 96 5.39 -13.56 -32.96
C LEU A 96 4.50 -14.12 -34.08
N SER A 97 3.60 -13.30 -34.62
CA SER A 97 2.77 -13.68 -35.77
C SER A 97 3.20 -13.02 -37.08
N ASP A 98 4.30 -12.26 -37.10
CA ASP A 98 4.82 -11.56 -38.29
C ASP A 98 6.13 -12.16 -38.83
N PHE A 99 6.32 -13.48 -38.69
CA PHE A 99 7.41 -14.20 -39.37
C PHE A 99 6.91 -15.57 -39.83
N ALA A 100 5.90 -15.56 -40.70
CA ALA A 100 5.50 -16.73 -41.48
C ALA A 100 5.33 -16.32 -42.94
N ASP A 101 6.43 -15.92 -43.58
CA ASP A 101 6.57 -15.97 -45.04
C ASP A 101 8.04 -16.28 -45.37
N ASN A 102 8.31 -17.58 -45.56
CA ASN A 102 9.37 -18.09 -46.43
C ASN A 102 9.08 -19.57 -46.77
#